data_AF-A0A7W0JZZ5-F1
#
_entry.id   AF-A0A7W0JZZ5-F1
#
_cell.length_a   1.000
_cell.length_b   1.000
_cell.length_c   1.000
_cell.angle_alpha   90.00
_cell.angle_beta   90.00
_cell.angle_gamma   90.00
#
_symmetry.space_group_name_H-M   'P 1'
#
loop_
_entity.id
_entity.type
_entity.pdbx_description
1 polymer ?
#
loop_
_entity_poly.entity_id
_entity_poly.type
_entity_poly.pdbx_seq_one_letter_code
_entity_poly.pdbx_strand_id
1 'polypeptide(L)'
;MAEQSTERCSWCGDPIEPNDGWRLQEVPGARKAAFCRLEHAVPWKIQGARWDAGEIAEPRGLADALDSCARCGARLDDVHLVLVRHRGEHRIPDAFCSVDHMADWAKSGGRWGPA
;
A
#
# COMPACT_ATOMS: atom_id res chain seq x y z
N MET A 1 -3.70 1.08 26.91
CA MET A 1 -4.25 2.24 26.16
C MET A 1 -3.42 2.34 24.90
N ALA A 2 -3.79 1.66 23.82
CA ALA A 2 -2.99 1.70 22.60
C ALA A 2 -3.21 3.07 21.94
N GLU A 3 -2.11 3.77 21.63
CA GLU A 3 -2.12 4.99 20.83
C GLU A 3 -2.83 4.71 19.51
N GLN A 4 -4.11 5.08 19.44
CA GLN A 4 -4.88 5.11 18.21
C GLN A 4 -4.33 6.27 17.38
N SER A 5 -3.17 6.04 16.74
CA SER A 5 -2.70 6.93 15.68
C SER A 5 -3.81 7.00 14.65
N THR A 6 -4.49 8.14 14.60
CA THR A 6 -5.51 8.46 13.60
C THR A 6 -4.78 8.64 12.28
N GLU A 7 -4.35 7.54 11.68
CA GLU A 7 -3.72 7.55 10.37
C GLU A 7 -4.71 8.14 9.38
N ARG A 8 -4.23 9.04 8.53
CA ARG A 8 -5.07 9.76 7.57
C ARG A 8 -4.74 9.31 6.18
N CYS A 9 -5.73 9.37 5.30
CA CYS A 9 -5.53 9.13 3.90
C CYS A 9 -4.59 10.19 3.31
N SER A 10 -3.49 9.73 2.73
CA SER A 10 -2.49 10.56 2.05
C SER A 10 -3.06 11.28 0.81
N TRP A 11 -4.28 10.93 0.38
CA TRP A 11 -5.00 11.61 -0.70
C TRP A 11 -6.07 12.59 -0.17
N CYS A 12 -7.13 12.08 0.47
CA CYS A 12 -8.28 12.92 0.85
C CYS A 12 -8.17 13.54 2.26
N GLY A 13 -7.21 13.09 3.08
CA GLY A 13 -7.02 13.58 4.46
C GLY A 13 -7.99 13.03 5.50
N ASP A 14 -8.96 12.20 5.08
CA ASP A 14 -9.92 11.55 5.98
C ASP A 14 -9.23 10.55 6.92
N PRO A 15 -9.75 10.36 8.14
CA PRO A 15 -9.26 9.31 9.03
C PRO A 15 -9.48 7.93 8.41
N ILE A 16 -8.50 7.05 8.58
CA ILE A 16 -8.59 5.65 8.19
C ILE A 16 -8.77 4.82 9.46
N GLU A 17 -9.79 3.96 9.44
CA GLU A 17 -9.98 3.00 10.52
C GLU A 17 -8.75 2.08 10.65
N PRO A 18 -8.31 1.71 11.86
CA PRO A 18 -7.09 0.91 12.05
C PRO A 18 -7.10 -0.45 11.32
N ASN A 19 -8.30 -1.02 11.17
CA ASN A 19 -8.53 -2.35 10.61
C ASN A 19 -9.16 -2.33 9.21
N ASP A 20 -9.25 -1.18 8.57
CA ASP A 20 -9.77 -1.04 7.19
C ASP A 20 -8.88 -0.12 6.36
N GLY A 21 -8.99 -0.15 5.04
CA GLY A 21 -8.16 0.65 4.15
C GLY A 21 -6.83 -0.03 3.76
N TRP A 22 -5.88 0.79 3.32
CA TRP A 22 -4.68 0.34 2.61
C TRP A 22 -3.44 1.06 3.13
N ARG A 23 -2.38 0.31 3.42
CA ARG A 23 -1.09 0.82 3.88
C ARG A 23 -0.05 0.50 2.83
N LEU A 24 0.63 1.51 2.33
CA LEU A 24 1.69 1.40 1.34
C LEU A 24 3.02 1.67 2.02
N GLN A 25 4.03 0.86 1.72
CA GLN A 25 5.39 1.06 2.17
C GLN A 25 6.37 0.86 1.01
N GLU A 26 7.41 1.68 0.94
CA GLU A 26 8.62 1.42 0.17
C GLU A 26 9.63 0.68 1.05
N VAL A 27 10.10 -0.47 0.58
CA VAL A 27 11.09 -1.30 1.25
C VAL A 27 12.39 -1.23 0.43
N PRO A 28 13.56 -0.97 1.06
CA PRO A 28 13.78 -0.62 2.46
C PRO A 28 13.66 0.90 2.77
N GLY A 29 13.09 1.70 1.87
CA GLY A 29 13.19 3.16 1.87
C GLY A 29 12.56 3.92 3.06
N ALA A 30 11.90 3.24 4.00
CA ALA A 30 11.21 3.83 5.14
C ALA A 30 10.30 5.02 4.74
N ARG A 31 9.59 4.84 3.63
CA ARG A 31 8.54 5.75 3.16
C ARG A 31 7.22 5.02 3.18
N LYS A 32 6.17 5.72 3.59
CA LYS A 32 4.82 5.15 3.65
C LYS A 32 3.75 6.12 3.15
N ALA A 33 2.62 5.54 2.77
CA ALA A 33 1.40 6.27 2.49
C ALA A 33 0.21 5.40 2.94
N ALA A 34 -0.94 6.02 3.18
CA ALA A 34 -2.12 5.29 3.58
C ALA A 34 -3.35 5.77 2.81
N PHE A 35 -4.28 4.87 2.51
CA PHE A 35 -5.48 5.17 1.74
C PHE A 35 -6.72 4.56 2.37
N CYS A 36 -7.78 5.36 2.53
CA CYS A 36 -9.08 4.84 2.96
C CYS A 36 -9.75 3.97 1.88
N ARG A 37 -9.41 4.18 0.59
CA ARG A 37 -9.89 3.40 -0.56
C ARG A 37 -8.76 3.12 -1.52
N LEU A 38 -8.83 2.01 -2.25
CA LEU A 38 -7.80 1.63 -3.21
C LEU A 38 -7.67 2.68 -4.33
N GLU A 39 -8.82 3.20 -4.75
CA GLU A 39 -8.97 4.17 -5.83
C GLU A 39 -8.24 5.49 -5.54
N HIS A 40 -7.94 5.79 -4.27
CA HIS A 40 -7.20 6.99 -3.87
C HIS A 40 -5.70 6.91 -4.16
N ALA A 41 -5.15 5.71 -4.35
CA ALA A 41 -3.76 5.55 -4.76
C ALA A 41 -3.51 6.11 -6.19
N VAL A 42 -4.52 6.07 -7.05
CA VAL A 42 -4.44 6.55 -8.45
C VAL A 42 -4.25 8.07 -8.54
N PRO A 43 -5.15 8.92 -8.01
CA PRO A 43 -4.96 10.37 -8.04
C PRO A 43 -3.77 10.83 -7.19
N TRP A 44 -3.46 10.12 -6.09
CA TRP A 44 -2.24 10.37 -5.30
C TRP A 44 -0.97 10.22 -6.14
N LYS A 45 -0.88 9.15 -6.95
CA LYS A 45 0.21 8.95 -7.91
C LYS A 45 0.27 10.07 -8.94
N ILE A 46 -0.87 10.45 -9.51
CA ILE A 46 -0.95 11.51 -10.54
C ILE A 46 -0.44 12.86 -10.00
N GLN A 47 -0.65 13.13 -8.71
CA GLN A 47 -0.20 14.35 -8.03
C GLN A 47 1.23 14.26 -7.49
N GLY A 48 2.01 13.25 -7.92
CA GLY A 48 3.43 13.13 -7.60
C GLY A 48 3.77 12.26 -6.39
N ALA A 49 2.82 11.46 -5.88
CA ALA A 49 3.04 10.45 -4.85
C ALA A 49 3.74 11.01 -3.59
N ARG A 50 3.06 11.89 -2.87
CA ARG A 50 3.61 12.47 -1.63
C ARG A 50 3.66 11.41 -0.53
N TRP A 51 4.88 11.08 -0.11
CA TRP A 51 5.17 10.10 0.94
C TRP A 51 5.28 10.74 2.32
N ASP A 52 4.87 9.99 3.33
CA ASP A 52 5.21 10.23 4.73
C ASP A 52 6.47 9.44 5.11
N ALA A 53 7.26 9.99 6.04
CA ALA A 53 8.43 9.31 6.55
C ALA A 53 8.05 8.21 7.56
N GLY A 54 8.78 7.10 7.50
CA GLY A 54 8.68 5.98 8.43
C GLY A 54 8.16 4.70 7.82
N GLU A 55 8.14 3.66 8.64
CA GLU A 55 7.66 2.33 8.29
C GLU A 55 6.20 2.13 8.74
N ILE A 56 5.49 1.22 8.10
CA ILE A 56 4.16 0.81 8.55
C ILE A 56 4.31 -0.15 9.73
N ALA A 57 3.41 -0.05 10.71
CA ALA A 57 3.44 -0.88 11.92
C ALA A 57 2.84 -2.27 11.68
N GLU A 58 3.17 -2.90 10.55
CA GLU A 58 2.69 -4.22 10.18
C GLU A 58 3.62 -5.32 10.73
N PRO A 59 3.12 -6.55 10.98
CA PRO A 59 3.94 -7.63 11.50
C PRO A 59 5.13 -7.89 10.57
N ARG A 60 6.33 -7.86 11.16
CA ARG A 60 7.59 -8.13 10.45
C ARG A 60 7.50 -9.48 9.72
N GLY A 61 7.88 -9.51 8.44
CA GLY A 61 7.87 -10.73 7.61
C GLY A 61 6.74 -10.81 6.58
N LEU A 62 5.78 -9.88 6.56
CA LEU A 62 4.71 -9.87 5.55
C LEU A 62 5.26 -9.58 4.13
N ALA A 63 6.35 -8.82 4.04
CA ALA A 63 7.05 -8.51 2.80
C ALA A 63 7.96 -9.67 2.32
N ASP A 64 8.56 -10.44 3.23
CA ASP A 64 9.49 -11.52 2.90
C ASP A 64 8.87 -12.65 2.07
N ALA A 65 7.54 -12.80 2.10
CA ALA A 65 6.82 -13.80 1.31
C ALA A 65 6.51 -13.35 -0.13
N LEU A 66 6.83 -12.11 -0.50
CA LEU A 66 6.49 -11.52 -1.80
C LEU A 66 7.75 -11.44 -2.67
N ASP A 67 7.83 -12.28 -3.71
CA ASP A 67 8.97 -12.28 -4.64
C ASP A 67 8.64 -11.71 -6.02
N SER A 68 7.36 -11.45 -6.31
CA SER A 68 6.88 -11.02 -7.62
C SER A 68 5.90 -9.86 -7.56
N CYS A 69 5.93 -9.03 -8.61
CA CYS A 69 5.05 -7.89 -8.79
C CYS A 69 3.63 -8.34 -9.15
N ALA A 70 2.64 -7.95 -8.36
CA ALA A 70 1.24 -8.31 -8.56
C ALA A 70 0.63 -7.75 -9.86
N ARG A 71 1.29 -6.77 -10.52
CA ARG A 71 0.84 -6.22 -11.80
C ARG A 71 1.47 -6.91 -13.02
N CYS A 72 2.78 -7.06 -13.05
CA CYS A 72 3.50 -7.56 -14.23
C CYS A 72 4.07 -8.97 -14.08
N GLY A 73 4.04 -9.55 -12.88
CA GLY A 73 4.61 -10.87 -12.57
C GLY A 73 6.13 -10.91 -12.51
N ALA A 74 6.83 -9.81 -12.80
CA ALA A 74 8.28 -9.76 -12.72
C ALA A 74 8.77 -9.95 -11.28
N ARG A 75 9.95 -10.56 -11.13
CA ARG A 75 10.63 -10.68 -9.84
C ARG A 75 10.92 -9.30 -9.27
N LEU A 76 10.77 -9.14 -7.96
CA LEU A 76 11.03 -7.88 -7.26
C LEU A 76 12.54 -7.71 -7.01
N ASP A 77 13.01 -6.48 -7.20
CA ASP A 77 14.36 -6.05 -6.85
C ASP A 77 14.46 -5.67 -5.37
N ASP A 78 15.68 -5.29 -4.95
CA ASP A 78 15.98 -4.86 -3.58
C ASP A 78 15.11 -3.68 -3.11
N VAL A 79 14.70 -2.81 -4.04
CA VAL A 79 13.75 -1.72 -3.77
C VAL A 79 12.41 -2.03 -4.42
N HIS A 80 11.37 -2.15 -3.60
CA HIS A 80 10.02 -2.42 -4.07
C HIS A 80 8.97 -1.83 -3.13
N LEU A 81 7.72 -1.88 -3.58
CA LEU A 81 6.56 -1.41 -2.83
C LEU A 81 5.76 -2.59 -2.29
N VAL A 82 5.27 -2.46 -1.07
CA VAL A 82 4.32 -3.39 -0.46
C VAL A 82 3.07 -2.60 -0.10
N LEU A 83 1.94 -3.00 -0.67
CA LEU A 83 0.62 -2.48 -0.36
C LEU A 83 -0.15 -3.54 0.43
N VAL A 84 -0.53 -3.21 1.65
CA VAL A 84 -1.28 -4.10 2.53
C VAL A 84 -2.71 -3.61 2.63
N ARG A 85 -3.66 -4.47 2.24
CA ARG A 85 -5.08 -4.25 2.54
C ARG A 85 -5.39 -4.71 3.95
N HIS A 86 -5.99 -3.84 4.74
CA HIS A 86 -6.55 -4.17 6.03
C HIS A 86 -8.04 -4.47 5.85
N ARG A 87 -8.50 -5.61 6.35
CA ARG A 87 -9.92 -5.98 6.33
C ARG A 87 -10.28 -6.74 7.61
N GLY A 88 -10.65 -6.01 8.65
CA GLY A 88 -10.78 -6.56 9.99
C GLY A 88 -9.41 -7.01 10.50
N GLU A 89 -9.31 -8.27 10.90
CA GLU A 89 -8.04 -8.86 11.36
C GLU A 89 -7.14 -9.31 10.20
N HIS A 90 -7.66 -9.38 8.98
CA HIS A 90 -6.89 -9.84 7.83
C HIS A 90 -5.96 -8.73 7.32
N ARG A 91 -4.72 -9.12 7.02
CA ARG A 91 -3.71 -8.33 6.33
C ARG A 91 -3.37 -9.04 5.04
N ILE A 92 -3.72 -8.42 3.91
CA ILE A 92 -3.55 -9.01 2.58
C ILE A 92 -2.51 -8.19 1.83
N PRO A 93 -1.26 -8.68 1.73
CA PRO A 93 -0.22 -7.96 1.03
C PRO A 93 -0.27 -8.20 -0.49
N ASP A 94 0.14 -7.17 -1.22
CA ASP A 94 0.44 -7.17 -2.65
C ASP A 94 1.73 -6.35 -2.86
N ALA A 95 2.66 -6.86 -3.67
CA ALA A 95 3.93 -6.18 -3.93
C ALA A 95 4.04 -5.67 -5.37
N PHE A 96 4.80 -4.60 -5.55
CA PHE A 96 4.96 -3.94 -6.85
C PHE A 96 6.39 -3.44 -7.03
N CYS A 97 6.90 -3.52 -8.26
CA CYS A 97 8.22 -2.96 -8.58
C CYS A 97 8.22 -1.42 -8.65
N SER A 98 7.06 -0.77 -8.75
CA SER A 98 6.97 0.69 -8.87
C SER A 98 5.59 1.23 -8.48
N VAL A 99 5.55 2.55 -8.21
CA VAL A 99 4.30 3.29 -7.95
C VAL A 99 3.38 3.24 -9.17
N ASP A 100 3.95 3.28 -10.39
CA ASP A 100 3.18 3.16 -11.63
C ASP A 100 2.43 1.83 -11.73
N HIS A 101 3.12 0.72 -11.47
CA HIS A 101 2.50 -0.61 -11.52
C HIS A 101 1.44 -0.80 -10.44
N MET A 102 1.69 -0.27 -9.23
CA MET A 102 0.72 -0.26 -8.14
C MET A 102 -0.53 0.57 -8.49
N ALA A 103 -0.36 1.76 -9.07
CA ALA A 103 -1.48 2.62 -9.45
C ALA A 103 -2.28 2.03 -10.63
N ASP A 104 -1.62 1.44 -11.62
CA ASP A 104 -2.28 0.79 -12.76
C ASP A 104 -3.07 -0.46 -12.33
N TRP A 105 -2.51 -1.24 -11.40
CA TRP A 105 -3.20 -2.34 -10.72
C TRP A 105 -4.42 -1.84 -9.93
N ALA A 106 -4.26 -0.78 -9.13
CA ALA A 106 -5.34 -0.18 -8.35
C ALA A 106 -6.48 0.31 -9.25
N LYS A 107 -6.12 0.99 -10.36
CA LYS A 107 -7.06 1.45 -11.39
C LYS A 107 -7.84 0.31 -12.04
N SER A 108 -7.23 -0.86 -12.16
CA SER A 108 -7.87 -2.06 -12.72
C SER A 108 -8.82 -2.77 -11.74
N GLY A 109 -8.97 -2.26 -10.50
CA GLY A 109 -9.78 -2.89 -9.45
C GLY A 109 -8.98 -3.77 -8.47
N GLY A 110 -7.66 -3.75 -8.58
CA GLY A 110 -6.75 -4.53 -7.75
C GLY A 110 -6.90 -6.03 -7.96
N ARG A 111 -6.65 -6.81 -6.89
CA ARG A 111 -6.67 -8.29 -6.88
C ARG A 111 -7.97 -8.92 -7.37
N TRP A 112 -9.08 -8.17 -7.32
CA TRP A 112 -10.42 -8.63 -7.67
C TRP A 112 -11.02 -7.87 -8.87
N GLY A 113 -10.19 -7.10 -9.58
CA GLY A 113 -10.56 -6.51 -10.85
C GLY A 113 -10.82 -7.56 -11.94
N PRO A 114 -11.47 -7.19 -13.05
CA PRO A 114 -11.54 -8.06 -14.22
C PRO A 114 -10.11 -8.38 -14.69
N ALA A 115 -9.84 -9.68 -14.88
CA ALA A 115 -8.57 -10.19 -15.39
C ALA A 115 -8.33 -9.79 -16.85
#